data_AF-A0A6V7WZ49-F1
#
_entry.id   AF-A0A6V7WZ49-F1
#
_cell.length_a   1.000
_cell.length_b   1.000
_cell.length_c   1.000
_cell.angle_alpha   90.00
_cell.angle_beta   90.00
_cell.angle_gamma   90.00
#
_symmetry.space_group_name_H-M   'P 1'
#
loop_
_entity.id
_entity.type
_entity.pdbx_description
1 polymer ?
#
loop_
_entity_poly.entity_id
_entity_poly.type
_entity_poly.pdbx_seq_one_letter_code
_entity_poly.pdbx_strand_id
1 'polypeptide(L)'
;MTRSNNGALIKPKYWQITLNQLLEYFEEIKNLANKLNLLIIVDTTGGVGECKINGTMRINLLRDLSKKYERTASQVLHRWLIQHGMIILRNCGTLNYLNISRQISISDIEICEEDMNSLNDLYKRKAQEQIKSVIEKNGNGFHSSRHLMGQRRLAGDLALGLALIGISLMIIAHECANLNFKIFEKTAKIGLIISTFALLLATLNFHWIDIKTYMYQNSIPNWQTVLTQHVKIKIILELIVCSICPLPGLEWPTIDAFLSSLMFLRLYWVTRCLHLHSRLSYDVAAKSIAGMNRVKTDTKFILKRTLYLYPGLALAIFVLVFWLIGGYILRLCEGNFGDENLRSYYNALWLMCVTFLTIGYGDVYPITVCGRLMAILTGVIGVCVASMIVAVISQKISLSHAEERVHNFMARTKHARSLKITAAQVLKECWFLYKIKSMADQDKVIQHQRRLSAAICTLRRLRKEQRVLQEENGVSLDDVAKISQNATEMIRGVGQSQQRLTERVNAMELRLEQIHKGIDVLTELIIKRNETVGNETKIENKVENV
;
A
#
# COMPACT_ATOMS: atom_id res chain seq x y z
N MET A 1 -9.40 24.01 -6.52
CA MET A 1 -9.77 25.24 -5.79
C MET A 1 -8.54 26.13 -5.76
N THR A 2 -8.59 27.24 -6.46
CA THR A 2 -7.52 28.24 -6.48
C THR A 2 -7.66 29.14 -5.25
N ARG A 3 -6.58 29.32 -4.48
CA ARG A 3 -6.55 30.23 -3.32
C ARG A 3 -6.33 31.66 -3.82
N SER A 4 -7.16 32.60 -3.36
CA SER A 4 -6.83 34.03 -3.41
C SER A 4 -5.69 34.33 -2.44
N ASN A 5 -4.90 35.37 -2.73
CA ASN A 5 -3.83 35.88 -1.86
C ASN A 5 -4.31 36.21 -0.42
N ASN A 6 -5.62 36.33 -0.19
CA ASN A 6 -6.22 36.61 1.13
C ASN A 6 -6.84 35.38 1.81
N GLY A 7 -6.55 34.15 1.36
CA GLY A 7 -7.00 32.92 2.05
C GLY A 7 -8.49 32.56 1.90
N ALA A 8 -9.30 33.43 1.27
CA ALA A 8 -10.70 33.12 0.95
C ALA A 8 -10.80 32.10 -0.21
N LEU A 9 -11.61 31.06 -0.02
CA LEU A 9 -11.92 30.06 -1.03
C LEU A 9 -12.90 30.65 -2.07
N ILE A 10 -12.43 30.88 -3.30
CA ILE A 10 -13.28 31.31 -4.41
C ILE A 10 -14.04 30.08 -4.91
N LYS A 11 -15.38 30.10 -4.76
CA LYS A 11 -16.24 29.10 -5.38
C LYS A 11 -16.40 29.41 -6.88
N PRO A 12 -16.30 28.42 -7.77
CA PRO A 12 -16.62 28.62 -9.18
C PRO A 12 -18.08 29.10 -9.29
N LYS A 13 -18.37 30.01 -10.23
CA LYS A 13 -19.73 30.48 -10.53
C LYS A 13 -20.35 29.78 -11.75
N TYR A 14 -19.51 29.31 -12.66
CA TYR A 14 -19.93 28.65 -13.88
C TYR A 14 -19.15 27.36 -14.11
N TRP A 15 -19.74 26.42 -14.83
CA TRP A 15 -19.13 25.16 -15.24
C TRP A 15 -19.31 24.98 -16.75
N GLN A 16 -18.21 25.10 -17.50
CA GLN A 16 -18.22 24.85 -18.94
C GLN A 16 -18.07 23.34 -19.21
N ILE A 17 -19.01 22.76 -19.97
CA ILE A 17 -19.08 21.34 -20.29
C ILE A 17 -19.41 21.17 -21.77
N THR A 18 -18.83 20.18 -22.43
CA THR A 18 -19.19 19.88 -23.84
C THR A 18 -20.56 19.23 -23.94
N LEU A 19 -21.30 19.52 -25.01
CA LEU A 19 -22.65 18.99 -25.23
C LEU A 19 -22.71 17.46 -25.14
N ASN A 20 -21.73 16.76 -25.69
CA ASN A 20 -21.71 15.29 -25.65
C ASN A 20 -21.59 14.74 -24.24
N GLN A 21 -20.74 15.34 -23.40
CA GLN A 21 -20.58 14.95 -21.99
C GLN A 21 -21.83 15.30 -21.16
N LEU A 22 -22.44 16.46 -21.43
CA LEU A 22 -23.68 16.86 -20.77
C LEU A 22 -24.82 15.88 -21.08
N LEU A 23 -25.00 15.50 -22.35
CA LEU A 23 -26.06 14.58 -22.77
C LEU A 23 -25.84 13.13 -22.27
N GLU A 24 -24.63 12.79 -21.83
CA GLU A 24 -24.32 11.48 -21.23
C GLU A 24 -24.67 11.41 -19.74
N TYR A 25 -24.59 12.52 -19.00
CA TYR A 25 -24.78 12.59 -17.55
C TYR A 25 -25.75 13.70 -17.13
N PHE A 26 -26.77 13.95 -17.96
CA PHE A 26 -27.62 15.12 -17.88
C PHE A 26 -28.21 15.37 -16.49
N GLU A 27 -28.88 14.36 -15.90
CA GLU A 27 -29.50 14.47 -14.58
C GLU A 27 -28.49 14.65 -13.44
N GLU A 28 -27.37 13.94 -13.48
CA GLU A 28 -26.35 14.01 -12.43
C GLU A 28 -25.65 15.37 -12.42
N ILE A 29 -25.29 15.86 -13.61
CA ILE A 29 -24.67 17.17 -13.78
C ILE A 29 -25.64 18.27 -13.36
N LYS A 30 -26.91 18.18 -13.76
CA LYS A 30 -27.95 19.14 -13.38
C LYS A 30 -28.16 19.18 -11.87
N ASN A 31 -28.30 18.03 -11.21
CA ASN A 31 -28.47 17.94 -9.76
C ASN A 31 -27.24 18.46 -9.00
N LEU A 32 -26.04 18.18 -9.49
CA LEU A 32 -24.80 18.65 -8.87
C LEU A 32 -24.61 20.16 -9.06
N ALA A 33 -24.92 20.69 -10.24
CA ALA A 33 -24.89 22.12 -10.52
C ALA A 33 -25.88 22.89 -9.65
N ASN A 34 -27.11 22.38 -9.49
CA ASN A 34 -28.12 22.96 -8.60
C ASN A 34 -27.67 22.95 -7.13
N LYS A 35 -27.10 21.83 -6.65
CA LYS A 35 -26.60 21.70 -5.27
C LYS A 35 -25.45 22.66 -4.96
N LEU A 36 -24.62 22.96 -5.96
CA LEU A 36 -23.47 23.85 -5.83
C LEU A 36 -23.76 25.28 -6.27
N ASN A 37 -24.98 25.57 -6.73
CA ASN A 37 -25.41 26.84 -7.31
C ASN A 37 -24.49 27.32 -8.45
N LEU A 38 -24.20 26.41 -9.40
CA LEU A 38 -23.34 26.65 -10.56
C LEU A 38 -24.16 26.85 -11.83
N LEU A 39 -23.79 27.87 -12.61
CA LEU A 39 -24.36 28.08 -13.94
C LEU A 39 -23.65 27.19 -14.98
N ILE A 40 -24.40 26.33 -15.68
CA ILE A 40 -23.81 25.44 -16.69
C ILE A 40 -23.69 26.21 -18.02
N ILE A 41 -22.48 26.19 -18.57
CA ILE A 41 -22.19 26.71 -19.91
C ILE A 41 -21.91 25.51 -20.82
N VAL A 42 -22.75 25.30 -21.83
CA VAL A 42 -22.70 24.16 -22.74
C VAL A 42 -21.96 24.56 -24.00
N ASP A 43 -20.78 23.97 -24.20
CA ASP A 43 -20.05 24.12 -25.44
C ASP A 43 -20.56 23.12 -26.49
N THR A 44 -21.09 23.66 -27.59
CA THR A 44 -21.65 22.87 -28.69
C THR A 44 -20.64 22.64 -29.82
N THR A 45 -19.38 23.07 -29.68
CA THR A 45 -18.29 22.78 -30.63
C THR A 45 -18.19 21.28 -30.87
N GLY A 46 -18.45 20.85 -32.10
CA GLY A 46 -18.30 19.44 -32.52
C GLY A 46 -19.50 18.52 -32.31
N GLY A 47 -20.65 19.01 -31.82
CA GLY A 47 -21.84 18.17 -31.59
C GLY A 47 -23.00 18.38 -32.57
N VAL A 48 -23.01 19.48 -33.32
CA VAL A 48 -24.23 19.93 -34.03
C VAL A 48 -23.97 20.47 -35.44
N GLY A 49 -22.91 19.97 -36.09
CA GLY A 49 -22.81 19.97 -37.56
C GLY A 49 -23.21 18.58 -38.03
N GLU A 50 -24.22 18.48 -38.90
CA GLU A 50 -24.74 17.26 -39.53
C GLU A 50 -24.54 15.96 -38.72
N CYS A 51 -25.59 15.58 -37.98
CA CYS A 51 -25.75 14.31 -37.27
C CYS A 51 -24.89 13.12 -37.77
N LYS A 52 -23.70 12.93 -37.20
CA LYS A 52 -23.10 11.60 -37.00
C LYS A 52 -23.07 11.27 -35.51
N ILE A 53 -24.25 11.37 -34.90
CA ILE A 53 -24.49 10.85 -33.54
C ILE A 53 -24.95 9.39 -33.73
N ASN A 54 -24.00 8.46 -33.78
CA ASN A 54 -24.21 7.02 -34.00
C ASN A 54 -25.49 6.45 -33.33
N GLY A 55 -26.49 6.03 -34.10
CA GLY A 55 -27.62 5.24 -33.59
C GLY A 55 -28.98 5.58 -34.21
N THR A 56 -29.61 4.58 -34.81
CA THR A 56 -30.84 4.61 -35.62
C THR A 56 -32.13 5.01 -34.89
N MET A 57 -32.20 4.97 -33.55
CA MET A 57 -33.38 5.45 -32.80
C MET A 57 -33.34 6.95 -32.43
N ARG A 58 -32.17 7.60 -32.52
CA ARG A 58 -31.97 9.01 -32.11
C ARG A 58 -32.63 10.02 -33.04
N ILE A 59 -32.96 9.56 -34.25
CA ILE A 59 -33.36 10.41 -35.34
C ILE A 59 -34.87 10.61 -35.34
N ASN A 60 -35.68 9.70 -34.79
CA ASN A 60 -37.14 9.79 -34.96
C ASN A 60 -37.75 10.86 -34.06
N LEU A 61 -37.57 10.80 -32.73
CA LEU A 61 -38.17 11.80 -31.81
C LEU A 61 -37.69 13.24 -32.10
N LEU A 62 -36.38 13.45 -32.30
CA LEU A 62 -35.84 14.78 -32.62
C LEU A 62 -36.26 15.27 -34.03
N ARG A 63 -36.48 14.37 -34.99
CA ARG A 63 -37.03 14.71 -36.32
C ARG A 63 -38.52 14.99 -36.26
N ASP A 64 -39.26 14.29 -35.42
CA ASP A 64 -40.70 14.46 -35.24
C ASP A 64 -40.96 15.80 -34.52
N LEU A 65 -40.15 16.14 -33.50
CA LEU A 65 -40.17 17.45 -32.85
C LEU A 65 -39.68 18.56 -33.80
N SER A 66 -38.66 18.29 -34.62
CA SER A 66 -38.18 19.21 -35.66
C SER A 66 -39.28 19.56 -36.67
N LYS A 67 -40.11 18.57 -37.06
CA LYS A 67 -41.29 18.80 -37.90
C LYS A 67 -42.40 19.52 -37.16
N LYS A 68 -42.71 19.12 -35.92
CA LYS A 68 -43.78 19.70 -35.08
C LYS A 68 -43.56 21.20 -34.83
N TYR A 69 -42.31 21.61 -34.61
CA TYR A 69 -41.95 23.01 -34.34
C TYR A 69 -41.41 23.76 -35.55
N GLU A 70 -41.45 23.16 -36.75
CA GLU A 70 -40.92 23.75 -38.00
C GLU A 70 -39.50 24.33 -37.86
N ARG A 71 -38.62 23.60 -37.16
CA ARG A 71 -37.24 24.01 -36.89
C ARG A 71 -36.27 22.88 -37.04
N THR A 72 -34.98 23.19 -37.12
CA THR A 72 -33.93 22.18 -37.15
C THR A 72 -33.80 21.46 -35.80
N ALA A 73 -33.40 20.19 -35.81
CA ALA A 73 -33.13 19.42 -34.59
C ALA A 73 -32.11 20.12 -33.65
N SER A 74 -31.17 20.87 -34.23
CA SER A 74 -30.23 21.71 -33.48
C SER A 74 -30.93 22.81 -32.68
N GLN A 75 -31.92 23.50 -33.27
CA GLN A 75 -32.65 24.58 -32.62
C GLN A 75 -33.56 24.02 -31.52
N VAL A 76 -34.20 22.88 -31.75
CA VAL A 76 -34.99 22.17 -30.72
C VAL A 76 -34.11 21.77 -29.54
N LEU A 77 -32.94 21.19 -29.80
CA LEU A 77 -32.00 20.81 -28.74
C LEU A 77 -31.49 22.03 -27.96
N HIS A 78 -31.17 23.12 -28.65
CA HIS A 78 -30.74 24.36 -28.00
C HIS A 78 -31.85 24.96 -27.15
N ARG A 79 -33.09 24.95 -27.64
CA ARG A 79 -34.22 25.47 -26.86
C ARG A 79 -34.47 24.62 -25.61
N TRP A 80 -34.36 23.29 -25.73
CA TRP A 80 -34.43 22.38 -24.60
C TRP A 80 -33.35 22.70 -23.53
N LEU A 81 -32.11 22.95 -23.93
CA LEU A 81 -31.04 23.35 -23.00
C LEU A 81 -31.30 24.71 -22.32
N ILE A 82 -31.81 25.68 -23.08
CA ILE A 82 -32.14 27.02 -22.56
C ILE A 82 -33.27 26.96 -21.54
N GLN A 83 -34.33 26.17 -21.80
CA GLN A 83 -35.44 25.98 -20.86
C GLN A 83 -35.02 25.25 -19.57
N HIS A 84 -33.90 24.52 -19.59
CA HIS A 84 -33.27 23.96 -18.39
C HIS A 84 -32.33 24.95 -17.67
N GLY A 85 -32.26 26.21 -18.10
CA GLY A 85 -31.48 27.26 -17.45
C GLY A 85 -29.99 27.27 -17.79
N MET A 86 -29.59 26.65 -18.91
CA MET A 86 -28.20 26.54 -19.33
C MET A 86 -27.83 27.55 -20.41
N ILE A 87 -26.61 28.07 -20.36
CA ILE A 87 -26.09 28.99 -21.37
C ILE A 87 -25.38 28.18 -22.46
N ILE A 88 -25.67 28.46 -23.72
CA ILE A 88 -25.06 27.76 -24.85
C ILE A 88 -23.97 28.61 -25.45
N LEU A 89 -22.76 28.05 -25.57
CA LEU A 89 -21.69 28.57 -26.41
C LEU A 89 -21.63 27.74 -27.69
N ARG A 90 -21.71 28.42 -28.84
CA ARG A 90 -21.60 27.77 -30.15
C ARG A 90 -20.51 28.43 -30.97
N ASN A 91 -19.64 27.61 -31.54
CA ASN A 91 -18.66 28.04 -32.52
C ASN A 91 -19.18 27.70 -33.93
N CYS A 92 -19.43 28.72 -34.75
CA CYS A 92 -19.81 28.54 -36.14
C CYS A 92 -18.54 28.39 -36.99
N GLY A 93 -18.23 27.16 -37.42
CA GLY A 93 -17.05 26.91 -38.27
C GLY A 93 -17.09 27.62 -39.63
N THR A 94 -18.28 28.03 -40.09
CA THR A 94 -18.49 28.85 -41.29
C THR A 94 -19.19 30.16 -40.95
N LEU A 95 -18.49 31.28 -41.14
CA LEU A 95 -19.00 32.63 -40.90
C LEU A 95 -19.97 33.04 -42.03
N ASN A 96 -21.21 32.56 -41.98
CA ASN A 96 -22.26 32.93 -42.93
C ASN A 96 -23.41 33.64 -42.19
N TYR A 97 -23.70 34.88 -42.59
CA TYR A 97 -24.72 35.74 -41.95
C TYR A 97 -26.10 35.05 -41.87
N LEU A 98 -26.49 34.32 -42.91
CA LEU A 98 -27.75 33.58 -42.95
C LEU A 98 -27.82 32.46 -41.89
N ASN A 99 -26.69 31.82 -41.58
CA ASN A 99 -26.61 30.78 -40.56
C ASN A 99 -26.66 31.39 -39.15
N ILE A 100 -26.03 32.54 -38.94
CA ILE A 100 -26.05 33.25 -37.65
C ILE A 100 -27.45 33.80 -37.38
N SER A 101 -28.09 34.44 -38.37
CA SER A 101 -29.45 34.99 -38.26
C SER A 101 -30.49 33.90 -37.97
N ARG A 102 -30.47 32.78 -38.72
CA ARG A 102 -31.36 31.62 -38.45
C ARG A 102 -31.15 31.01 -37.05
N GLN A 103 -29.98 31.19 -36.45
CA GLN A 103 -29.63 30.62 -35.14
C GLN A 103 -29.98 31.51 -33.96
N ILE A 104 -30.15 32.82 -34.17
CA ILE A 104 -30.62 33.74 -33.12
C ILE A 104 -32.14 33.62 -32.92
N SER A 105 -32.88 33.16 -33.94
CA SER A 105 -34.32 32.84 -33.92
C SER A 105 -34.67 31.58 -33.10
N ILE A 106 -34.16 31.48 -31.87
CA ILE A 106 -34.48 30.44 -30.87
C ILE A 106 -35.36 31.01 -29.74
N SER A 107 -35.43 32.34 -29.62
CA SER A 107 -36.31 33.06 -28.68
C SER A 107 -37.79 32.78 -28.91
N ASP A 108 -38.18 32.53 -30.17
CA ASP A 108 -39.57 32.59 -30.63
C ASP A 108 -40.34 31.26 -30.47
N ILE A 109 -39.72 30.24 -29.86
CA ILE A 109 -40.29 28.90 -29.71
C ILE A 109 -40.17 28.45 -28.28
N GLU A 110 -41.21 27.83 -27.75
CA GLU A 110 -41.22 27.20 -26.44
C GLU A 110 -41.61 25.73 -26.58
N ILE A 111 -40.78 24.82 -26.05
CA ILE A 111 -41.07 23.38 -26.08
C ILE A 111 -42.04 23.08 -24.94
N CYS A 112 -43.09 22.33 -25.25
CA CYS A 112 -44.12 21.95 -24.29
C CYS A 112 -43.57 20.98 -23.24
N GLU A 113 -44.18 20.94 -22.05
CA GLU A 113 -43.72 20.12 -20.93
C GLU A 113 -43.68 18.62 -21.24
N GLU A 114 -44.63 18.10 -22.01
CA GLU A 114 -44.66 16.69 -22.46
C GLU A 114 -43.46 16.33 -23.36
N ASP A 115 -43.10 17.23 -24.28
CA ASP A 115 -41.97 17.05 -25.19
C ASP A 115 -40.63 17.23 -24.46
N MET A 116 -40.59 18.14 -23.48
CA MET A 116 -39.44 18.31 -22.56
C MET A 116 -39.18 17.03 -21.76
N ASN A 117 -40.24 16.40 -21.21
CA ASN A 117 -40.14 15.15 -20.45
C ASN A 117 -39.72 13.98 -21.33
N SER A 118 -40.24 13.89 -22.55
CA SER A 118 -39.83 12.87 -23.54
C SER A 118 -38.34 12.97 -23.91
N LEU A 119 -37.82 14.20 -24.04
CA LEU A 119 -36.39 14.43 -24.24
C LEU A 119 -35.56 14.06 -23.00
N ASN A 120 -36.03 14.39 -21.80
CA ASN A 120 -35.33 14.00 -20.56
C ASN A 120 -35.22 12.47 -20.42
N ASP A 121 -36.31 11.74 -20.70
CA ASP A 121 -36.33 10.28 -20.64
C ASP A 121 -35.40 9.62 -21.68
N LEU A 122 -35.30 10.20 -22.88
CA LEU A 122 -34.35 9.77 -23.91
C LEU A 122 -32.91 9.81 -23.39
N TYR A 123 -32.49 10.93 -22.80
CA TYR A 123 -31.12 11.11 -22.31
C TYR A 123 -30.85 10.34 -21.01
N LYS A 124 -31.87 10.12 -20.18
CA LYS A 124 -31.79 9.26 -18.99
C LYS A 124 -31.52 7.78 -19.32
N ARG A 125 -32.17 7.23 -20.34
CA ARG A 125 -31.94 5.83 -20.79
C ARG A 125 -30.52 5.62 -21.31
N LYS A 126 -29.97 6.60 -22.04
CA LYS A 126 -28.60 6.54 -22.58
C LYS A 126 -27.54 6.49 -21.47
N ALA A 127 -27.69 7.34 -20.45
CA ALA A 127 -26.82 7.32 -19.27
C ALA A 127 -26.80 5.92 -18.63
N GLN A 128 -27.97 5.29 -18.47
CA GLN A 128 -28.12 3.97 -17.88
C GLN A 128 -27.51 2.84 -18.72
N GLU A 129 -27.73 2.82 -20.04
CA GLU A 129 -27.13 1.82 -20.94
C GLU A 129 -25.61 1.88 -20.96
N GLN A 130 -25.05 3.10 -20.93
CA GLN A 130 -23.61 3.33 -20.96
C GLN A 130 -22.96 2.93 -19.62
N ILE A 131 -23.59 3.28 -18.49
CA ILE A 131 -23.19 2.81 -17.16
C ILE A 131 -23.21 1.28 -17.09
N LYS A 132 -24.28 0.64 -17.61
CA LYS A 132 -24.39 -0.83 -17.68
C LYS A 132 -23.26 -1.43 -18.52
N SER A 133 -22.96 -0.85 -19.68
CA SER A 133 -21.86 -1.32 -20.55
C SER A 133 -20.48 -1.20 -19.89
N VAL A 134 -20.23 -0.15 -19.10
CA VAL A 134 -18.97 0.06 -18.38
C VAL A 134 -18.86 -0.92 -17.20
N ILE A 135 -19.96 -1.14 -16.46
CA ILE A 135 -20.01 -2.11 -15.37
C ILE A 135 -19.81 -3.53 -15.90
N GLU A 136 -20.46 -3.91 -17.00
CA GLU A 136 -20.28 -5.22 -17.65
C GLU A 136 -18.85 -5.39 -18.18
N LYS A 137 -18.26 -4.36 -18.81
CA LYS A 137 -16.88 -4.40 -19.30
C LYS A 137 -15.86 -4.53 -18.16
N ASN A 138 -16.05 -3.80 -17.07
CA ASN A 138 -15.17 -3.86 -15.89
C ASN A 138 -15.35 -5.16 -15.09
N GLY A 139 -16.59 -5.65 -14.96
CA GLY A 139 -16.91 -6.94 -14.34
C GLY A 139 -16.31 -8.11 -15.10
N ASN A 140 -16.49 -8.16 -16.42
CA ASN A 140 -15.92 -9.20 -17.28
C ASN A 140 -14.38 -9.16 -17.27
N GLY A 141 -13.78 -7.96 -17.24
CA GLY A 141 -12.33 -7.78 -17.10
C GLY A 141 -11.79 -8.31 -15.77
N PHE A 142 -12.50 -8.06 -14.66
CA PHE A 142 -12.11 -8.53 -13.34
C PHE A 142 -12.18 -10.06 -13.22
N HIS A 143 -13.28 -10.67 -13.67
CA HIS A 143 -13.43 -12.12 -13.69
C HIS A 143 -12.38 -12.81 -14.55
N SER A 144 -12.11 -12.26 -15.74
CA SER A 144 -11.07 -12.76 -16.65
C SER A 144 -9.67 -12.64 -16.04
N SER A 145 -9.36 -11.53 -15.36
CA SER A 145 -8.08 -11.33 -14.67
C SER A 145 -7.88 -12.34 -13.53
N ARG A 146 -8.93 -12.62 -12.76
CA ARG A 146 -8.89 -13.62 -11.68
C ARG A 146 -8.66 -15.03 -12.21
N HIS A 147 -9.30 -15.39 -13.31
CA HIS A 147 -9.09 -16.67 -13.97
C HIS A 147 -7.66 -16.81 -14.50
N LEU A 148 -7.13 -15.79 -15.17
CA LEU A 148 -5.74 -15.75 -15.65
C LEU A 148 -4.72 -15.85 -14.51
N MET A 149 -4.98 -15.22 -13.36
CA MET A 149 -4.14 -15.36 -12.17
C MET A 149 -4.14 -16.81 -11.64
N GLY A 150 -5.26 -17.52 -11.71
CA GLY A 150 -5.35 -18.94 -11.39
C GLY A 150 -4.53 -19.80 -12.34
N GLN A 151 -4.67 -19.58 -13.65
CA GLN A 151 -3.86 -20.27 -14.67
C GLN A 151 -2.35 -20.00 -14.50
N ARG A 152 -1.97 -18.78 -14.12
CA ARG A 152 -0.58 -18.42 -13.86
C ARG A 152 0.03 -19.23 -12.72
N ARG A 153 -0.76 -19.52 -11.67
CA ARG A 153 -0.33 -20.37 -10.55
C ARG A 153 -0.12 -21.81 -11.02
N LEU A 154 -1.10 -22.38 -11.71
CA LEU A 154 -1.03 -23.74 -12.23
C LEU A 154 0.16 -23.92 -13.19
N ALA A 155 0.43 -22.95 -14.07
CA ALA A 155 1.58 -22.96 -14.95
C ALA A 155 2.92 -22.91 -14.18
N GLY A 156 2.97 -22.13 -13.09
CA GLY A 156 4.12 -22.09 -12.19
C GLY A 156 4.36 -23.43 -11.48
N ASP A 157 3.29 -24.07 -11.00
CA ASP A 157 3.37 -25.36 -10.30
C ASP A 157 3.75 -26.50 -11.23
N LEU A 158 3.24 -26.46 -12.47
CA LEU A 158 3.66 -27.39 -13.52
C LEU A 158 5.16 -27.23 -13.83
N ALA A 159 5.65 -26.00 -13.96
CA ALA A 159 7.07 -25.73 -14.20
C ALA A 159 7.94 -26.18 -13.02
N LEU A 160 7.51 -25.94 -11.78
CA LEU A 160 8.21 -26.43 -10.59
C LEU A 160 8.23 -27.97 -10.54
N GLY A 161 7.09 -28.61 -10.81
CA GLY A 161 6.99 -30.07 -10.86
C GLY A 161 7.94 -30.68 -11.89
N LEU A 162 7.97 -30.13 -13.11
CA LEU A 162 8.88 -30.56 -14.17
C LEU A 162 10.36 -30.31 -13.81
N ALA A 163 10.67 -29.19 -13.16
CA ALA A 163 12.02 -28.91 -12.68
C ALA A 163 12.48 -29.94 -11.62
N LEU A 164 11.62 -30.29 -10.67
CA LEU A 164 11.90 -31.30 -9.65
C LEU A 164 12.05 -32.69 -10.26
N ILE A 165 11.18 -33.07 -11.21
CA ILE A 165 11.32 -34.32 -11.96
C ILE A 165 12.67 -34.37 -12.69
N GLY A 166 13.08 -33.28 -13.34
CA GLY A 166 14.37 -33.21 -14.02
C GLY A 166 15.56 -33.39 -13.07
N ILE A 167 15.53 -32.78 -11.88
CA ILE A 167 16.56 -32.97 -10.85
C ILE A 167 16.56 -34.41 -10.34
N SER A 168 15.39 -34.99 -10.05
CA SER A 168 15.29 -36.39 -9.61
C SER A 168 15.81 -37.37 -10.66
N LEU A 169 15.48 -37.17 -11.94
CA LEU A 169 16.01 -37.98 -13.04
C LEU A 169 17.52 -37.83 -13.19
N MET A 170 18.07 -36.64 -12.95
CA MET A 170 19.52 -36.43 -12.91
C MET A 170 20.16 -37.23 -11.76
N ILE A 171 19.55 -37.23 -10.57
CA ILE A 171 20.06 -37.98 -9.41
C ILE A 171 20.04 -39.47 -9.75
N ILE A 172 18.92 -39.98 -10.28
CA ILE A 172 18.77 -41.38 -10.67
C ILE A 172 19.79 -41.76 -11.73
N ALA A 173 20.01 -40.93 -12.76
CA ALA A 173 20.99 -41.19 -13.80
C ALA A 173 22.40 -41.35 -13.22
N HIS A 174 22.78 -40.47 -12.28
CA HIS A 174 24.11 -40.52 -11.67
C HIS A 174 24.28 -41.69 -10.70
N GLU A 175 23.27 -42.03 -9.90
CA GLU A 175 23.32 -43.23 -9.04
C GLU A 175 23.36 -44.52 -9.87
N CYS A 176 22.60 -44.60 -10.97
CA CYS A 176 22.65 -45.74 -11.88
C CYS A 176 24.01 -45.88 -12.58
N ALA A 177 24.66 -44.76 -12.93
CA ALA A 177 26.01 -44.77 -13.46
C ALA A 177 27.01 -45.32 -12.43
N ASN A 178 26.92 -44.89 -11.17
CA ASN A 178 27.78 -45.35 -10.08
C ASN A 178 27.60 -46.86 -9.76
N LEU A 179 26.38 -47.39 -9.92
CA LEU A 179 26.06 -48.82 -9.77
C LEU A 179 26.30 -49.66 -11.05
N ASN A 180 26.88 -49.07 -12.10
CA ASN A 180 27.14 -49.71 -13.41
C ASN A 180 25.89 -50.21 -14.17
N PHE A 181 24.70 -49.68 -13.88
CA PHE A 181 23.45 -50.00 -14.59
C PHE A 181 23.28 -49.16 -15.87
N LYS A 182 24.06 -49.47 -16.91
CA LYS A 182 24.14 -48.69 -18.17
C LYS A 182 22.80 -48.50 -18.90
N ILE A 183 21.89 -49.47 -18.83
CA ILE A 183 20.56 -49.37 -19.49
C ILE A 183 19.71 -48.30 -18.79
N PHE A 184 19.64 -48.35 -17.45
CA PHE A 184 18.88 -47.41 -16.64
C PHE A 184 19.47 -46.00 -16.66
N GLU A 185 20.80 -45.88 -16.72
CA GLU A 185 21.47 -44.60 -16.91
C GLU A 185 21.04 -43.93 -18.23
N LYS A 186 21.10 -44.67 -19.35
CA LYS A 186 20.71 -44.15 -20.68
C LYS A 186 19.24 -43.74 -20.72
N THR A 187 18.34 -44.55 -20.16
CA THR A 187 16.90 -44.22 -20.12
C THR A 187 16.62 -43.00 -19.25
N ALA A 188 17.29 -42.85 -18.10
CA ALA A 188 17.18 -41.69 -17.24
C ALA A 188 17.69 -40.41 -17.94
N LYS A 189 18.82 -40.47 -18.66
CA LYS A 189 19.34 -39.34 -19.45
C LYS A 189 18.41 -38.93 -20.61
N ILE A 190 17.76 -39.88 -21.28
CA ILE A 190 16.74 -39.58 -22.31
C ILE A 190 15.50 -38.92 -21.66
N GLY A 191 15.02 -39.48 -20.54
CA GLY A 191 13.92 -38.89 -19.77
C GLY A 191 14.22 -37.46 -19.30
N LEU A 192 15.47 -37.19 -18.93
CA LEU A 192 15.94 -35.86 -18.53
C LEU A 192 15.84 -34.83 -19.67
N ILE A 193 16.16 -35.22 -20.91
CA ILE A 193 16.01 -34.34 -22.09
C ILE A 193 14.53 -34.03 -22.31
N ILE A 194 13.67 -35.05 -22.29
CA ILE A 194 12.23 -34.89 -22.49
C ILE A 194 11.65 -33.96 -21.41
N SER A 195 12.01 -34.18 -20.15
CA SER A 195 11.60 -33.34 -19.01
C SER A 195 12.10 -31.90 -19.16
N THR A 196 13.34 -31.70 -19.62
CA THR A 196 13.92 -30.37 -19.85
C THR A 196 13.22 -29.64 -21.00
N PHE A 197 12.89 -30.34 -22.09
CA PHE A 197 12.12 -29.76 -23.19
C PHE A 197 10.70 -29.37 -22.74
N ALA A 198 10.04 -30.23 -21.98
CA ALA A 198 8.73 -29.93 -21.38
C ALA A 198 8.80 -28.73 -20.43
N LEU A 199 9.87 -28.64 -19.62
CA LEU A 199 10.11 -27.49 -18.74
C LEU A 199 10.27 -26.20 -19.54
N LEU A 200 11.04 -26.19 -20.62
CA LEU A 200 11.19 -25.02 -21.49
C LEU A 200 9.84 -24.56 -22.07
N LEU A 201 9.01 -25.49 -22.58
CA LEU A 201 7.65 -25.15 -23.02
C LEU A 201 6.80 -24.58 -21.88
N ALA A 202 6.86 -25.18 -20.69
CA ALA A 202 6.12 -24.70 -19.52
C ALA A 202 6.58 -23.29 -19.09
N THR A 203 7.89 -22.99 -19.17
CA THR A 203 8.42 -21.66 -18.86
C THR A 203 7.95 -20.61 -19.87
N LEU A 204 7.90 -20.94 -21.17
CA LEU A 204 7.37 -20.07 -22.21
C LEU A 204 5.87 -19.81 -21.99
N ASN A 205 5.10 -20.86 -21.70
CA ASN A 205 3.68 -20.74 -21.38
C ASN A 205 3.44 -19.86 -20.15
N PHE A 206 4.26 -20.00 -19.11
CA PHE A 206 4.20 -19.17 -17.92
C PHE A 206 4.40 -17.68 -18.26
N HIS A 207 5.45 -17.34 -19.02
CA HIS A 207 5.72 -15.95 -19.42
C HIS A 207 4.63 -15.38 -20.34
N TRP A 208 4.05 -16.22 -21.21
CA TRP A 208 2.91 -15.83 -22.03
C TRP A 208 1.69 -15.44 -21.18
N ILE A 209 1.34 -16.26 -20.17
CA ILE A 209 0.25 -15.97 -19.24
C ILE A 209 0.54 -14.71 -18.41
N ASP A 210 1.80 -14.49 -18.00
CA ASP A 210 2.19 -13.31 -17.23
C ASP A 210 2.07 -12.02 -18.06
N ILE A 211 2.55 -12.02 -19.32
CA ILE A 211 2.37 -10.91 -20.26
C ILE A 211 0.88 -10.65 -20.49
N LYS A 212 0.10 -11.70 -20.74
CA LYS A 212 -1.36 -11.59 -20.93
C LYS A 212 -2.03 -10.97 -19.70
N THR A 213 -1.66 -11.41 -18.49
CA THR A 213 -2.18 -10.87 -17.23
C THR A 213 -1.85 -9.39 -17.09
N TYR A 214 -0.63 -8.97 -17.43
CA TYR A 214 -0.20 -7.58 -17.40
C TYR A 214 -0.96 -6.70 -18.41
N MET A 215 -1.23 -7.22 -19.61
CA MET A 215 -2.04 -6.51 -20.61
C MET A 215 -3.46 -6.25 -20.12
N TYR A 216 -4.12 -7.26 -19.54
CA TYR A 216 -5.47 -7.10 -19.02
C TYR A 216 -5.54 -6.12 -17.84
N GLN A 217 -4.56 -6.14 -16.94
CA GLN A 217 -4.54 -5.22 -15.79
C GLN A 217 -4.35 -3.76 -16.20
N ASN A 218 -3.57 -3.51 -17.25
CA ASN A 218 -3.27 -2.15 -17.73
C ASN A 218 -4.08 -1.75 -18.97
N SER A 219 -5.05 -2.56 -19.39
CA SER A 219 -5.86 -2.34 -20.60
C SER A 219 -5.03 -2.06 -21.86
N ILE A 220 -3.89 -2.74 -22.02
CA ILE A 220 -2.99 -2.60 -23.18
C ILE A 220 -3.44 -3.57 -24.28
N PRO A 221 -3.75 -3.09 -25.51
CA PRO A 221 -4.28 -3.95 -26.58
C PRO A 221 -3.22 -4.85 -27.23
N ASN A 222 -1.97 -4.39 -27.31
CA ASN A 222 -0.89 -5.09 -28.03
C ASN A 222 0.18 -5.63 -27.06
N TRP A 223 0.51 -6.91 -27.19
CA TRP A 223 1.52 -7.58 -26.35
C TRP A 223 2.94 -7.07 -26.62
N GLN A 224 3.20 -6.58 -27.83
CA GLN A 224 4.50 -6.04 -28.23
C GLN A 224 4.91 -4.84 -27.37
N THR A 225 3.95 -4.02 -26.93
CA THR A 225 4.19 -2.86 -26.08
C THR A 225 4.67 -3.26 -24.68
N VAL A 226 4.24 -4.44 -24.19
CA VAL A 226 4.66 -4.97 -22.89
C VAL A 226 6.07 -5.55 -22.95
N LEU A 227 6.49 -6.05 -24.13
CA LEU A 227 7.75 -6.75 -24.32
C LEU A 227 8.95 -5.79 -24.44
N THR A 228 9.30 -5.14 -23.33
CA THR A 228 10.49 -4.31 -23.19
C THR A 228 11.79 -5.13 -23.24
N GLN A 229 12.93 -4.47 -23.53
CA GLN A 229 14.25 -5.12 -23.61
C GLN A 229 14.60 -5.88 -22.31
N HIS A 230 14.32 -5.28 -21.15
CA HIS A 230 14.56 -5.93 -19.86
C HIS A 230 13.75 -7.23 -19.67
N VAL A 231 12.50 -7.25 -20.13
CA VAL A 231 11.65 -8.46 -20.06
C VAL A 231 12.20 -9.55 -20.99
N LYS A 232 12.62 -9.18 -22.21
CA LYS A 232 13.24 -10.12 -23.15
C LYS A 232 14.51 -10.76 -22.57
N ILE A 233 15.43 -9.94 -22.04
CA ILE A 233 16.68 -10.43 -21.44
C ILE A 233 16.38 -11.38 -20.29
N LYS A 234 15.42 -11.05 -19.43
CA LYS A 234 15.02 -11.91 -18.31
C LYS A 234 14.47 -13.26 -18.77
N ILE A 235 13.59 -13.27 -19.78
CA ILE A 235 13.03 -14.51 -20.34
C ILE A 235 14.16 -15.38 -20.94
N ILE A 236 15.07 -14.77 -21.71
CA ILE A 236 16.20 -15.48 -22.32
C ILE A 236 17.11 -16.08 -21.24
N LEU A 237 17.43 -15.33 -20.19
CA LEU A 237 18.25 -15.82 -19.08
C LEU A 237 17.61 -17.02 -18.38
N GLU A 238 16.30 -16.97 -18.15
CA GLU A 238 15.56 -18.08 -17.53
C GLU A 238 15.52 -19.32 -18.43
N LEU A 239 15.37 -19.14 -19.75
CA LEU A 239 15.44 -20.23 -20.71
C LEU A 239 16.84 -20.86 -20.74
N ILE A 240 17.90 -20.05 -20.68
CA ILE A 240 19.28 -20.54 -20.59
C ILE A 240 19.45 -21.40 -19.33
N VAL A 241 19.05 -20.88 -18.16
CA VAL A 241 19.12 -21.63 -16.89
C VAL A 241 18.32 -22.94 -16.96
N CYS A 242 17.15 -22.93 -17.57
CA CYS A 242 16.33 -24.15 -17.72
C CYS A 242 16.89 -25.12 -18.76
N SER A 243 17.63 -24.65 -19.78
CA SER A 243 18.22 -25.48 -20.83
C SER A 243 19.50 -26.20 -20.39
N ILE A 244 20.16 -25.77 -19.31
CA ILE A 244 21.36 -26.44 -18.80
C ILE A 244 20.98 -27.87 -18.37
N CYS A 245 21.50 -28.86 -19.09
CA CYS A 245 21.36 -30.27 -18.78
C CYS A 245 22.60 -31.05 -19.25
N PRO A 246 22.94 -32.16 -18.57
CA PRO A 246 23.94 -33.10 -19.05
C PRO A 246 23.40 -33.83 -20.29
N LEU A 247 24.10 -33.69 -21.43
CA LEU A 247 23.70 -34.25 -22.71
C LEU A 247 24.28 -35.68 -22.88
N PRO A 248 23.47 -36.67 -23.30
CA PRO A 248 23.96 -38.00 -23.64
C PRO A 248 24.80 -37.92 -24.92
N GLY A 249 26.13 -37.99 -24.77
CA GLY A 249 27.09 -37.95 -25.88
C GLY A 249 28.33 -37.10 -25.60
N LEU A 250 28.31 -36.24 -24.58
CA LEU A 250 29.50 -35.54 -24.10
C LEU A 250 30.15 -36.36 -22.97
N GLU A 251 31.02 -37.31 -23.32
CA GLU A 251 31.64 -38.27 -22.36
C GLU A 251 32.73 -37.66 -21.47
N TRP A 252 32.63 -36.37 -21.13
CA TRP A 252 33.61 -35.69 -20.29
C TRP A 252 33.11 -35.65 -18.84
N PRO A 253 33.59 -36.54 -17.94
CA PRO A 253 33.03 -36.69 -16.59
C PRO A 253 33.14 -35.44 -15.71
N THR A 254 34.12 -34.57 -15.94
CA THR A 254 34.26 -33.27 -15.26
C THR A 254 33.16 -32.29 -15.68
N ILE A 255 32.88 -32.22 -16.98
CA ILE A 255 31.88 -31.32 -17.56
C ILE A 255 30.47 -31.81 -17.21
N ASP A 256 30.25 -33.13 -17.20
CA ASP A 256 28.98 -33.75 -16.80
C ASP A 256 28.65 -33.44 -15.33
N ALA A 257 29.62 -33.60 -14.42
CA ALA A 257 29.47 -33.23 -13.01
C ALA A 257 29.19 -31.73 -12.81
N PHE A 258 29.89 -30.86 -13.56
CA PHE A 258 29.68 -29.42 -13.48
C PHE A 258 28.29 -29.00 -14.01
N LEU A 259 27.86 -29.50 -15.17
CA LEU A 259 26.53 -29.25 -15.73
C LEU A 259 25.42 -29.78 -14.81
N SER A 260 25.63 -30.95 -14.21
CA SER A 260 24.72 -31.56 -13.23
C SER A 260 24.60 -30.71 -11.97
N SER A 261 25.71 -30.12 -11.47
CA SER A 261 25.66 -29.17 -10.35
C SER A 261 24.83 -27.91 -10.68
N LEU A 262 24.93 -27.42 -11.91
CA LEU A 262 24.18 -26.25 -12.38
C LEU A 262 22.68 -26.54 -12.56
N MET A 263 22.25 -27.79 -12.69
CA MET A 263 20.81 -28.12 -12.74
C MET A 263 20.06 -27.73 -11.46
N PHE A 264 20.74 -27.68 -10.31
CA PHE A 264 20.12 -27.22 -9.06
C PHE A 264 19.73 -25.73 -9.11
N LEU A 265 20.28 -24.93 -10.04
CA LEU A 265 19.82 -23.56 -10.26
C LEU A 265 18.33 -23.50 -10.61
N ARG A 266 17.75 -24.57 -11.20
CA ARG A 266 16.31 -24.68 -11.51
C ARG A 266 15.41 -24.55 -10.27
N LEU A 267 15.95 -24.73 -9.06
CA LEU A 267 15.22 -24.50 -7.80
C LEU A 267 14.81 -23.03 -7.58
N TYR A 268 15.24 -22.09 -8.42
CA TYR A 268 14.68 -20.73 -8.42
C TYR A 268 13.15 -20.72 -8.59
N TRP A 269 12.59 -21.73 -9.28
CA TRP A 269 11.14 -21.92 -9.40
C TRP A 269 10.43 -22.05 -8.05
N VAL A 270 11.09 -22.57 -7.01
CA VAL A 270 10.54 -22.64 -5.65
C VAL A 270 10.24 -21.23 -5.13
N THR A 271 11.17 -20.30 -5.27
CA THR A 271 10.97 -18.90 -4.81
C THR A 271 9.85 -18.21 -5.59
N ARG A 272 9.68 -18.55 -6.87
CA ARG A 272 8.60 -18.04 -7.71
C ARG A 272 7.25 -18.62 -7.32
N CYS A 273 7.14 -19.93 -7.13
CA CYS A 273 5.93 -20.58 -6.64
C CYS A 273 5.52 -20.06 -5.26
N LEU A 274 6.47 -19.81 -4.36
CA LEU A 274 6.23 -19.17 -3.07
C LEU A 274 5.59 -17.79 -3.25
N HIS A 275 6.09 -16.98 -4.18
CA HIS A 275 5.49 -15.68 -4.51
C HIS A 275 4.09 -15.81 -5.11
N LEU A 276 3.86 -16.76 -6.02
CA LEU A 276 2.56 -16.99 -6.68
C LEU A 276 1.47 -17.51 -5.72
N HIS A 277 1.86 -18.28 -4.71
CA HIS A 277 0.98 -18.82 -3.68
C HIS A 277 0.67 -17.83 -2.55
N SER A 278 1.54 -16.85 -2.34
CA SER A 278 1.31 -15.84 -1.31
C SER A 278 0.04 -15.05 -1.59
N ARG A 279 -0.85 -14.96 -0.58
CA ARG A 279 -2.10 -14.18 -0.66
C ARG A 279 -1.89 -12.74 -1.10
N LEU A 280 -0.77 -12.17 -0.68
CA LEU A 280 -0.36 -10.80 -0.95
C LEU A 280 -0.16 -10.50 -2.45
N SER A 281 0.13 -11.52 -3.27
CA SER A 281 0.39 -11.35 -4.70
C SER A 281 -0.88 -11.31 -5.55
N TYR A 282 -2.03 -11.77 -5.04
CA TYR A 282 -3.28 -11.82 -5.79
C TYR A 282 -4.43 -11.07 -5.12
N ASP A 283 -4.36 -10.82 -3.82
CA ASP A 283 -5.40 -10.07 -3.11
C ASP A 283 -5.40 -8.60 -3.53
N VAL A 284 -6.56 -8.11 -3.98
CA VAL A 284 -6.76 -6.76 -4.50
C VAL A 284 -6.66 -5.74 -3.38
N ALA A 285 -7.20 -6.05 -2.20
CA ALA A 285 -7.12 -5.18 -1.03
C ALA A 285 -5.66 -4.99 -0.61
N ALA A 286 -4.89 -6.09 -0.55
CA ALA A 286 -3.48 -6.05 -0.20
C ALA A 286 -2.65 -5.27 -1.23
N LYS A 287 -2.93 -5.42 -2.54
CA LYS A 287 -2.29 -4.62 -3.60
C LYS A 287 -2.64 -3.14 -3.52
N SER A 288 -3.88 -2.80 -3.17
CA SER A 288 -4.31 -1.40 -3.00
C SER A 288 -3.52 -0.74 -1.87
N ILE A 289 -3.43 -1.40 -0.70
CA ILE A 289 -2.65 -0.92 0.44
C ILE A 289 -1.16 -0.80 0.08
N ALA A 290 -0.61 -1.78 -0.64
CA ALA A 290 0.77 -1.72 -1.12
C ALA A 290 0.99 -0.53 -2.08
N GLY A 291 0.05 -0.28 -2.98
CA GLY A 291 0.06 0.85 -3.91
C GLY A 291 0.00 2.20 -3.21
N MET A 292 -0.87 2.35 -2.20
CA MET A 292 -0.95 3.55 -1.35
C MET A 292 0.37 3.86 -0.65
N ASN A 293 1.10 2.82 -0.23
CA ASN A 293 2.40 2.94 0.42
C ASN A 293 3.58 2.91 -0.55
N ARG A 294 3.33 2.90 -1.87
CA ARG A 294 4.35 2.79 -2.93
C ARG A 294 5.29 1.57 -2.77
N VAL A 295 4.80 0.49 -2.15
CA VAL A 295 5.53 -0.75 -1.98
C VAL A 295 5.19 -1.69 -3.13
N LYS A 296 6.22 -2.10 -3.89
CA LYS A 296 6.07 -3.15 -4.91
C LYS A 296 6.00 -4.51 -4.23
N THR A 297 5.02 -5.33 -4.59
CA THR A 297 4.84 -6.70 -4.08
C THR A 297 5.82 -7.66 -4.76
N ASP A 298 7.12 -7.42 -4.59
CA ASP A 298 8.18 -8.23 -5.20
C ASP A 298 8.42 -9.54 -4.44
N THR A 299 9.12 -10.48 -5.06
CA THR A 299 9.58 -11.74 -4.42
C THR A 299 10.41 -11.47 -3.16
N LYS A 300 11.25 -10.42 -3.18
CA LYS A 300 12.06 -9.98 -2.04
C LYS A 300 11.21 -9.58 -0.84
N PHE A 301 10.11 -8.87 -1.08
CA PHE A 301 9.20 -8.43 -0.02
C PHE A 301 8.50 -9.64 0.63
N ILE A 302 8.08 -10.60 -0.19
CA ILE A 302 7.42 -11.81 0.32
C ILE A 302 8.39 -12.68 1.10
N LEU A 303 9.62 -12.86 0.60
CA LEU A 303 10.65 -13.61 1.33
C LEU A 303 10.98 -12.94 2.67
N LYS A 304 11.14 -11.61 2.68
CA LYS A 304 11.34 -10.84 3.92
C LYS A 304 10.17 -11.02 4.90
N ARG A 305 8.93 -11.02 4.40
CA ARG A 305 7.73 -11.27 5.21
C ARG A 305 7.70 -12.68 5.79
N THR A 306 8.00 -13.70 4.98
CA THR A 306 8.04 -15.10 5.45
C THR A 306 9.09 -15.27 6.55
N LEU A 307 10.28 -14.69 6.36
CA LEU A 307 11.34 -14.69 7.36
C LEU A 307 10.95 -13.92 8.62
N TYR A 308 10.19 -12.83 8.51
CA TYR A 308 9.69 -12.09 9.67
C TYR A 308 8.63 -12.86 10.47
N LEU A 309 7.69 -13.54 9.80
CA LEU A 309 6.60 -14.25 10.46
C LEU A 309 7.06 -15.58 11.09
N TYR A 310 7.85 -16.37 10.36
CA TYR A 310 8.30 -17.70 10.77
C TYR A 310 9.81 -17.85 10.61
N PRO A 311 10.64 -17.06 11.34
CA PRO A 311 12.09 -17.01 11.12
C PRO A 311 12.78 -18.36 11.36
N GLY A 312 12.49 -19.01 12.50
CA GLY A 312 13.15 -20.27 12.86
C GLY A 312 12.84 -21.41 11.90
N LEU A 313 11.57 -21.59 11.53
CA LEU A 313 11.14 -22.64 10.60
C LEU A 313 11.69 -22.40 9.19
N ALA A 314 11.66 -21.17 8.69
CA ALA A 314 12.21 -20.83 7.38
C ALA A 314 13.72 -21.07 7.31
N LEU A 315 14.46 -20.69 8.37
CA LEU A 315 15.89 -20.95 8.50
C LEU A 315 16.22 -22.44 8.58
N ALA A 316 15.48 -23.20 9.40
CA ALA A 316 15.69 -24.64 9.55
C ALA A 316 15.50 -25.39 8.23
N ILE A 317 14.43 -25.06 7.47
CA ILE A 317 14.19 -25.65 6.15
C ILE A 317 15.32 -25.26 5.18
N PHE A 318 15.76 -24.00 5.19
CA PHE A 318 16.86 -23.56 4.34
C PHE A 318 18.16 -24.32 4.62
N VAL A 319 18.55 -24.45 5.89
CA VAL A 319 19.77 -25.18 6.30
C VAL A 319 19.68 -26.65 5.91
N LEU A 320 18.57 -27.31 6.18
CA LEU A 320 18.38 -28.72 5.85
C LEU A 320 18.45 -28.96 4.34
N VAL A 321 17.73 -28.15 3.55
CA VAL A 321 17.75 -28.26 2.07
C VAL A 321 19.14 -27.95 1.52
N PHE A 322 19.83 -26.95 2.09
CA PHE A 322 21.19 -26.60 1.70
C PHE A 322 22.19 -27.73 2.00
N TRP A 323 22.11 -28.38 3.16
CA TRP A 323 22.96 -29.52 3.50
C TRP A 323 22.75 -30.71 2.55
N LEU A 324 21.50 -31.07 2.26
CA LEU A 324 21.20 -32.19 1.36
C LEU A 324 21.68 -31.91 -0.07
N ILE A 325 21.37 -30.74 -0.61
CA ILE A 325 21.78 -30.37 -1.98
C ILE A 325 23.29 -30.16 -2.07
N GLY A 326 23.86 -29.42 -1.14
CA GLY A 326 25.30 -29.14 -1.12
C GLY A 326 26.12 -30.43 -0.94
N GLY A 327 25.66 -31.36 -0.11
CA GLY A 327 26.29 -32.68 0.07
C GLY A 327 26.25 -33.51 -1.21
N TYR A 328 25.11 -33.46 -1.92
CA TYR A 328 24.99 -34.14 -3.20
C TYR A 328 25.90 -33.51 -4.28
N ILE A 329 25.95 -32.18 -4.38
CA ILE A 329 26.84 -31.46 -5.31
C ILE A 329 28.31 -31.76 -5.01
N LEU A 330 28.70 -31.79 -3.74
CA LEU A 330 30.06 -32.11 -3.33
C LEU A 330 30.45 -33.53 -3.76
N ARG A 331 29.55 -34.50 -3.57
CA ARG A 331 29.72 -35.87 -4.06
C ARG A 331 29.82 -35.93 -5.59
N LEU A 332 29.01 -35.17 -6.33
CA LEU A 332 29.10 -35.11 -7.80
C LEU A 332 30.48 -34.62 -8.26
N CYS A 333 31.03 -33.60 -7.59
CA CYS A 333 32.31 -33.03 -7.96
C CYS A 333 33.50 -33.93 -7.59
N GLU A 334 33.45 -34.66 -6.46
CA GLU A 334 34.54 -35.53 -6.01
C GLU A 334 34.40 -36.99 -6.51
N GLY A 335 33.20 -37.46 -6.87
CA GLY A 335 32.94 -38.89 -7.12
C GLY A 335 33.71 -39.53 -8.28
N ASN A 336 34.19 -38.73 -9.23
CA ASN A 336 34.94 -39.20 -10.41
C ASN A 336 36.47 -39.08 -10.28
N PHE A 337 36.99 -38.26 -9.36
CA PHE A 337 38.41 -37.89 -9.30
C PHE A 337 39.00 -37.77 -7.89
N GLY A 338 38.15 -37.81 -6.86
CA GLY A 338 38.52 -37.59 -5.46
C GLY A 338 38.71 -38.89 -4.67
N ASP A 339 38.89 -38.73 -3.36
CA ASP A 339 39.07 -39.81 -2.40
C ASP A 339 37.88 -40.78 -2.36
N GLU A 340 38.12 -42.08 -2.20
CA GLU A 340 37.06 -43.11 -2.11
C GLU A 340 36.08 -42.81 -0.96
N ASN A 341 36.57 -42.15 0.09
CA ASN A 341 35.75 -41.73 1.22
C ASN A 341 34.63 -40.75 0.81
N LEU A 342 34.86 -39.88 -0.17
CA LEU A 342 33.89 -38.86 -0.63
C LEU A 342 32.91 -39.39 -1.68
N ARG A 343 33.09 -40.61 -2.19
CA ARG A 343 32.07 -41.30 -3.01
C ARG A 343 30.81 -41.63 -2.23
N SER A 344 30.90 -41.79 -0.91
CA SER A 344 29.75 -42.02 -0.04
C SER A 344 28.99 -40.71 0.23
N TYR A 345 27.68 -40.69 -0.03
CA TYR A 345 26.83 -39.53 0.25
C TYR A 345 26.84 -39.14 1.73
N TYR A 346 26.94 -40.11 2.64
CA TYR A 346 26.97 -39.85 4.08
C TYR A 346 28.21 -39.05 4.50
N ASN A 347 29.37 -39.35 3.92
CA ASN A 347 30.62 -38.63 4.19
C ASN A 347 30.60 -37.23 3.58
N ALA A 348 30.03 -37.08 2.38
CA ALA A 348 29.85 -35.76 1.77
C ALA A 348 28.87 -34.88 2.59
N LEU A 349 27.78 -35.47 3.11
CA LEU A 349 26.83 -34.78 4.00
C LEU A 349 27.49 -34.39 5.33
N TRP A 350 28.28 -35.29 5.93
CA TRP A 350 29.07 -35.00 7.13
C TRP A 350 30.00 -33.80 6.92
N LEU A 351 30.82 -33.84 5.86
CA LEU A 351 31.74 -32.76 5.50
C LEU A 351 31.00 -31.43 5.29
N MET A 352 29.83 -31.45 4.65
CA MET A 352 29.01 -30.26 4.47
C MET A 352 28.52 -29.66 5.78
N CYS A 353 28.02 -30.49 6.71
CA CYS A 353 27.58 -30.03 8.02
C CYS A 353 28.74 -29.42 8.83
N VAL A 354 29.89 -30.11 8.88
CA VAL A 354 31.09 -29.68 9.61
C VAL A 354 31.66 -28.39 9.04
N THR A 355 31.68 -28.24 7.71
CA THR A 355 32.14 -27.04 7.02
C THR A 355 31.17 -25.86 7.23
N PHE A 356 29.87 -26.11 7.14
CA PHE A 356 28.83 -25.10 7.36
C PHE A 356 28.87 -24.55 8.79
N LEU A 357 29.10 -25.41 9.77
CA LEU A 357 29.27 -25.03 11.17
C LEU A 357 30.67 -24.48 11.50
N THR A 358 31.55 -24.35 10.51
CA THR A 358 32.92 -23.83 10.66
C THR A 358 33.78 -24.61 11.66
N ILE A 359 33.51 -25.91 11.84
CA ILE A 359 34.27 -26.78 12.75
C ILE A 359 35.55 -27.27 12.09
N GLY A 360 35.43 -27.88 10.91
CA GLY A 360 36.57 -28.31 10.08
C GLY A 360 37.52 -29.33 10.73
N TYR A 361 37.05 -30.52 11.10
CA TYR A 361 37.88 -31.56 11.72
C TYR A 361 39.08 -32.02 10.87
N GLY A 362 38.96 -31.99 9.54
CA GLY A 362 40.02 -32.37 8.60
C GLY A 362 40.16 -33.88 8.38
N ASP A 363 39.20 -34.67 8.86
CA ASP A 363 39.07 -36.11 8.64
C ASP A 363 38.73 -36.45 7.18
N VAL A 364 37.89 -35.63 6.54
CA VAL A 364 37.55 -35.70 5.12
C VAL A 364 37.67 -34.31 4.51
N TYR A 365 38.25 -34.18 3.32
CA TYR A 365 38.45 -32.88 2.66
C TYR A 365 38.36 -32.98 1.13
N PRO A 366 37.85 -31.94 0.44
CA PRO A 366 37.70 -31.97 -1.02
C PRO A 366 39.05 -31.78 -1.71
N ILE A 367 39.32 -32.60 -2.73
CA ILE A 367 40.57 -32.56 -3.49
C ILE A 367 40.37 -31.75 -4.77
N THR A 368 39.21 -31.86 -5.41
CA THR A 368 38.91 -31.20 -6.69
C THR A 368 38.71 -29.70 -6.55
N VAL A 369 38.99 -28.96 -7.63
CA VAL A 369 38.75 -27.50 -7.68
C VAL A 369 37.28 -27.16 -7.46
N CYS A 370 36.36 -27.92 -8.06
CA CYS A 370 34.92 -27.74 -7.83
C CYS A 370 34.55 -27.96 -6.35
N GLY A 371 35.00 -29.06 -5.75
CA GLY A 371 34.69 -29.38 -4.35
C GLY A 371 35.23 -28.34 -3.37
N ARG A 372 36.45 -27.84 -3.61
CA ARG A 372 37.02 -26.74 -2.82
C ARG A 372 36.23 -25.45 -2.93
N LEU A 373 35.80 -25.06 -4.14
CA LEU A 373 34.94 -23.89 -4.33
C LEU A 373 33.61 -24.05 -3.58
N MET A 374 32.99 -25.23 -3.63
CA MET A 374 31.76 -25.52 -2.89
C MET A 374 31.95 -25.46 -1.37
N ALA A 375 33.07 -25.95 -0.84
CA ALA A 375 33.40 -25.85 0.58
C ALA A 375 33.59 -24.39 1.03
N ILE A 376 34.27 -23.56 0.23
CA ILE A 376 34.43 -22.12 0.51
C ILE A 376 33.07 -21.42 0.55
N LEU A 377 32.22 -21.66 -0.47
CA LEU A 377 30.87 -21.09 -0.52
C LEU A 377 30.03 -21.54 0.68
N THR A 378 30.14 -22.81 1.07
CA THR A 378 29.47 -23.37 2.24
C THR A 378 29.88 -22.68 3.53
N GLY A 379 31.17 -22.44 3.74
CA GLY A 379 31.66 -21.71 4.91
C GLY A 379 31.12 -20.28 4.98
N VAL A 380 31.15 -19.54 3.86
CA VAL A 380 30.61 -18.18 3.78
C VAL A 380 29.10 -18.15 4.08
N ILE A 381 28.33 -19.06 3.48
CA ILE A 381 26.89 -19.15 3.74
C ILE A 381 26.61 -19.55 5.20
N GLY A 382 27.41 -20.46 5.77
CA GLY A 382 27.34 -20.88 7.17
C GLY A 382 27.45 -19.70 8.14
N VAL A 383 28.48 -18.86 7.97
CA VAL A 383 28.70 -17.66 8.80
C VAL A 383 27.55 -16.65 8.66
N CYS A 384 27.05 -16.43 7.43
CA CYS A 384 25.90 -15.56 7.18
C CYS A 384 24.63 -16.06 7.89
N VAL A 385 24.37 -17.37 7.83
CA VAL A 385 23.20 -17.97 8.49
C VAL A 385 23.35 -17.96 10.02
N ALA A 386 24.54 -18.25 10.54
CA ALA A 386 24.82 -18.17 11.98
C ALA A 386 24.53 -16.76 12.53
N SER A 387 24.97 -15.72 11.81
CA SER A 387 24.70 -14.33 12.16
C SER A 387 23.19 -14.01 12.17
N MET A 388 22.46 -14.53 11.18
CA MET A 388 21.01 -14.37 11.12
C MET A 388 20.27 -15.10 12.24
N ILE A 389 20.74 -16.30 12.64
CA ILE A 389 20.18 -17.04 13.78
C ILE A 389 20.35 -16.24 15.07
N VAL A 390 21.52 -15.65 15.31
CA VAL A 390 21.76 -14.78 16.49
C VAL A 390 20.79 -13.60 16.50
N ALA A 391 20.57 -12.93 15.36
CA ALA A 391 19.62 -11.82 15.26
C ALA A 391 18.18 -12.25 15.57
N VAL A 392 17.76 -13.41 15.05
CA VAL A 392 16.42 -13.97 15.31
C VAL A 392 16.25 -14.33 16.78
N ILE A 393 17.25 -14.99 17.39
CA ILE A 393 17.22 -15.35 18.81
C ILE A 393 17.16 -14.08 19.67
N SER A 394 17.96 -13.06 19.36
CA SER A 394 17.94 -11.78 20.07
C SER A 394 16.56 -11.11 20.02
N GLN A 395 15.87 -11.17 18.88
CA GLN A 395 14.51 -10.62 18.74
C GLN A 395 13.45 -11.46 19.47
N LYS A 396 13.67 -12.77 19.64
CA LYS A 396 12.74 -13.65 20.37
C LYS A 396 12.96 -13.60 21.88
N ILE A 397 14.17 -13.28 22.33
CA ILE A 397 14.49 -13.07 23.76
C ILE A 397 14.03 -11.68 24.22
N SER A 398 13.95 -10.69 23.33
CA SER A 398 13.45 -9.37 23.71
C SER A 398 11.99 -9.45 24.17
N LEU A 399 11.74 -8.98 25.39
CA LEU A 399 10.41 -8.90 25.99
C LEU A 399 9.49 -8.03 25.13
N SER A 400 8.24 -8.46 24.98
CA SER A 400 7.20 -7.62 24.39
C SER A 400 6.95 -6.41 25.29
N HIS A 401 6.53 -5.27 24.72
CA HIS A 401 6.17 -4.08 25.51
C HIS A 401 5.11 -4.35 26.59
N ALA A 402 4.24 -5.34 26.39
CA ALA A 402 3.29 -5.75 27.43
C ALA A 402 3.98 -6.48 28.58
N GLU A 403 4.90 -7.41 28.26
CA GLU A 403 5.68 -8.17 29.24
C GLU A 403 6.64 -7.26 30.01
N GLU A 404 7.28 -6.31 29.32
CA GLU A 404 8.14 -5.29 29.91
C GLU A 404 7.36 -4.42 30.91
N ARG A 405 6.13 -4.01 30.58
CA ARG A 405 5.26 -3.28 31.52
C ARG A 405 4.94 -4.10 32.77
N VAL A 406 4.62 -5.39 32.60
CA VAL A 406 4.38 -6.30 33.73
C VAL A 406 5.64 -6.47 34.58
N HIS A 407 6.79 -6.69 33.94
CA HIS A 407 8.09 -6.81 34.61
C HIS A 407 8.43 -5.54 35.41
N ASN A 408 8.27 -4.37 34.80
CA ASN A 408 8.54 -3.09 35.44
C ASN A 408 7.57 -2.80 36.59
N PHE A 409 6.30 -3.19 36.46
CA PHE A 409 5.34 -3.12 37.56
C PHE A 409 5.70 -4.05 38.72
N MET A 410 6.08 -5.30 38.42
CA MET A 410 6.53 -6.27 39.42
C MET A 410 7.81 -5.81 40.12
N ALA A 411 8.76 -5.24 39.39
CA ALA A 411 9.97 -4.65 39.95
C ALA A 411 9.63 -3.50 40.90
N ARG A 412 8.79 -2.54 40.47
CA ARG A 412 8.35 -1.40 41.30
C ARG A 412 7.65 -1.84 42.57
N THR A 413 6.72 -2.79 42.49
CA THR A 413 5.99 -3.29 43.66
C THR A 413 6.90 -4.02 44.64
N LYS A 414 7.85 -4.83 44.14
CA LYS A 414 8.88 -5.48 44.95
C LYS A 414 9.79 -4.47 45.64
N HIS A 415 10.30 -3.47 44.92
CA HIS A 415 11.13 -2.41 45.49
C HIS A 415 10.41 -1.58 46.54
N ALA A 416 9.15 -1.20 46.30
CA ALA A 416 8.34 -0.47 47.27
C ALA A 416 8.12 -1.29 48.56
N ARG A 417 7.91 -2.61 48.43
CA ARG A 417 7.79 -3.51 49.59
C ARG A 417 9.12 -3.60 50.37
N SER A 418 10.24 -3.80 49.67
CA SER A 418 11.56 -3.81 50.30
C SER A 418 11.86 -2.51 51.03
N LEU A 419 11.54 -1.36 50.43
CA LEU A 419 11.72 -0.04 51.06
C LEU A 419 10.95 0.07 52.38
N LYS A 420 9.68 -0.37 52.40
CA LYS A 420 8.84 -0.37 53.62
C LYS A 420 9.42 -1.29 54.70
N ILE A 421 9.85 -2.50 54.33
CA ILE A 421 10.44 -3.46 55.28
C ILE A 421 11.74 -2.92 55.86
N THR A 422 12.65 -2.39 55.02
CA THR A 422 13.92 -1.82 55.49
C THR A 422 13.70 -0.56 56.32
N ALA A 423 12.73 0.30 55.97
CA ALA A 423 12.38 1.46 56.79
C ALA A 423 11.86 1.04 58.17
N ALA A 424 11.01 0.01 58.24
CA ALA A 424 10.55 -0.55 59.51
C ALA A 424 11.72 -1.12 60.34
N GLN A 425 12.71 -1.75 59.68
CA GLN A 425 13.92 -2.24 60.35
C GLN A 425 14.76 -1.10 60.92
N VAL A 426 14.92 0.01 60.20
CA VAL A 426 15.61 1.21 60.72
C VAL A 426 14.90 1.75 61.97
N LEU A 427 13.58 1.88 61.93
CA LEU A 427 12.79 2.36 63.07
C LEU A 427 12.90 1.41 64.27
N LYS A 428 12.83 0.11 64.04
CA LYS A 428 13.00 -0.93 65.06
C LYS A 428 14.36 -0.81 65.76
N GLU A 429 15.45 -0.75 65.00
CA GLU A 429 16.79 -0.66 65.58
C GLU A 429 17.03 0.70 66.29
N CYS A 430 16.48 1.80 65.77
CA CYS A 430 16.48 3.10 66.46
C CYS A 430 15.79 3.04 67.83
N TRP A 431 14.62 2.39 67.90
CA TRP A 431 13.87 2.27 69.14
C TRP A 431 14.60 1.37 70.17
N PHE A 432 15.14 0.23 69.74
CA PHE A 432 15.95 -0.63 70.62
C PHE A 432 17.19 0.11 71.15
N LEU A 433 17.87 0.87 70.30
CA LEU A 433 19.02 1.67 70.72
C LEU A 433 18.64 2.72 71.77
N TYR A 434 17.51 3.42 71.58
CA TYR A 434 16.99 4.37 72.56
C TYR A 434 16.67 3.70 73.91
N LYS A 435 15.99 2.55 73.87
CA LYS A 435 15.61 1.79 75.08
C LYS A 435 16.84 1.26 75.84
N ILE A 436 17.80 0.66 75.15
CA ILE A 436 18.98 0.03 75.78
C ILE A 436 19.94 1.08 76.32
N LYS A 437 19.98 2.30 75.75
CA LYS A 437 20.79 3.39 76.27
C LYS A 437 20.41 3.78 77.71
N SER A 438 19.20 3.46 78.18
CA SER A 438 18.81 3.65 79.58
C SER A 438 19.26 2.51 80.51
N MET A 439 19.80 1.41 80.00
CA MET A 439 20.07 0.16 80.74
C MET A 439 21.58 -0.15 80.94
N ALA A 440 22.49 0.72 80.48
CA ALA A 440 23.95 0.66 80.69
C ALA A 440 24.72 -0.58 80.17
N ASP A 441 24.17 -1.37 79.25
CA ASP A 441 24.84 -2.56 78.65
C ASP A 441 25.57 -2.20 77.33
N GLN A 442 26.91 -2.04 77.39
CA GLN A 442 27.74 -1.54 76.28
C GLN A 442 27.76 -2.47 75.05
N ASP A 443 27.83 -3.79 75.25
CA ASP A 443 27.95 -4.74 74.13
C ASP A 443 26.68 -4.79 73.28
N LYS A 444 25.51 -4.73 73.93
CA LYS A 444 24.21 -4.66 73.24
C LYS A 444 24.03 -3.33 72.49
N VAL A 445 24.52 -2.22 73.04
CA VAL A 445 24.51 -0.91 72.36
C VAL A 445 25.31 -0.98 71.06
N ILE A 446 26.54 -1.51 71.10
CA ILE A 446 27.40 -1.64 69.92
C ILE A 446 26.75 -2.55 68.86
N GLN A 447 26.13 -3.66 69.27
CA GLN A 447 25.46 -4.58 68.35
C GLN A 447 24.28 -3.91 67.62
N HIS A 448 23.40 -3.21 68.33
CA HIS A 448 22.26 -2.51 67.74
C HIS A 448 22.70 -1.30 66.90
N GLN A 449 23.77 -0.61 67.28
CA GLN A 449 24.35 0.48 66.48
C GLN A 449 24.91 0.00 65.14
N ARG A 450 25.55 -1.18 65.11
CA ARG A 450 26.00 -1.82 63.86
C ARG A 450 24.82 -2.22 62.98
N ARG A 451 23.78 -2.83 63.56
CA ARG A 451 22.55 -3.22 62.84
C ARG A 451 21.81 -2.01 62.28
N LEU A 452 21.73 -0.92 63.05
CA LEU A 452 21.15 0.34 62.60
C LEU A 452 21.94 0.94 61.43
N SER A 453 23.26 0.99 61.55
CA SER A 453 24.13 1.52 60.48
C SER A 453 23.99 0.70 59.19
N ALA A 454 23.90 -0.63 59.31
CA ALA A 454 23.65 -1.52 58.18
C ALA A 454 22.25 -1.30 57.56
N ALA A 455 21.21 -1.13 58.38
CA ALA A 455 19.85 -0.85 57.91
C ALA A 455 19.72 0.53 57.21
N ILE A 456 20.42 1.55 57.72
CA ILE A 456 20.48 2.88 57.08
C ILE A 456 21.20 2.80 55.73
N CYS A 457 22.31 2.05 55.66
CA CYS A 457 23.06 1.86 54.43
C CYS A 457 22.20 1.17 53.36
N THR A 458 21.50 0.08 53.72
CA THR A 458 20.59 -0.63 52.80
C THR A 458 19.41 0.24 52.38
N LEU A 459 18.82 1.02 53.28
CA LEU A 459 17.75 1.96 52.93
C LEU A 459 18.20 3.03 51.94
N ARG A 460 19.41 3.60 52.14
CA ARG A 460 20.00 4.57 51.21
C ARG A 460 20.24 3.95 49.84
N ARG A 461 20.73 2.71 49.79
CA ARG A 461 20.93 1.96 48.54
C ARG A 461 19.59 1.75 47.81
N LEU A 462 18.57 1.26 48.50
CA LEU A 462 17.23 1.05 47.93
C LEU A 462 16.60 2.36 47.41
N ARG A 463 16.78 3.49 48.12
CA ARG A 463 16.33 4.80 47.64
C ARG A 463 17.09 5.31 46.41
N LYS A 464 18.38 4.94 46.27
CA LYS A 464 19.16 5.27 45.08
C LYS A 464 18.68 4.43 43.88
N GLU A 465 18.52 3.12 44.08
CA GLU A 465 17.98 2.20 43.07
C GLU A 465 16.58 2.63 42.60
N GLN A 466 15.70 3.06 43.51
CA GLN A 466 14.36 3.57 43.18
C GLN A 466 14.41 4.79 42.24
N ARG A 467 15.36 5.70 42.42
CA ARG A 467 15.51 6.88 41.56
C ARG A 467 15.95 6.49 40.15
N VAL A 468 16.95 5.61 40.04
CA VAL A 468 17.42 5.09 38.75
C VAL A 468 16.29 4.39 37.99
N LEU A 469 15.50 3.55 38.68
CA LEU A 469 14.34 2.88 38.08
C LEU A 469 13.23 3.84 37.66
N GLN A 470 13.10 5.02 38.27
CA GLN A 470 12.16 6.04 37.82
C GLN A 470 12.68 6.78 36.59
N GLU A 471 13.98 7.04 36.53
CA GLU A 471 14.64 7.72 35.41
C GLU A 471 14.71 6.85 34.16
N GLU A 472 15.13 5.57 34.26
CA GLU A 472 15.20 4.64 33.13
C GLU A 472 13.83 4.34 32.52
N ASN A 473 12.77 4.35 33.33
CA ASN A 473 11.40 4.13 32.89
C ASN A 473 10.66 5.42 32.52
N GLY A 474 11.33 6.58 32.54
CA GLY A 474 10.72 7.91 32.44
C GLY A 474 10.36 8.38 31.02
N VAL A 475 10.71 7.61 29.99
CA VAL A 475 10.27 7.85 28.60
C VAL A 475 9.59 6.58 28.10
N SER A 476 8.49 6.22 28.73
CA SER A 476 7.67 5.09 28.32
C SER A 476 6.63 5.53 27.27
N LEU A 477 6.12 4.58 26.48
CA LEU A 477 4.96 4.81 25.59
C LEU A 477 3.75 5.43 26.31
N ASP A 478 3.66 5.25 27.63
CA ASP A 478 2.64 5.86 28.47
C ASP A 478 2.81 7.39 28.57
N ASP A 479 4.06 7.88 28.54
CA ASP A 479 4.37 9.30 28.52
C ASP A 479 4.03 9.90 27.15
N VAL A 480 4.23 9.17 26.05
CA VAL A 480 3.76 9.59 24.71
C VAL A 480 2.23 9.60 24.64
N ALA A 481 1.57 8.60 25.22
CA ALA A 481 0.10 8.56 25.29
C ALA A 481 -0.44 9.73 26.13
N LYS A 482 0.17 10.03 27.27
CA LYS A 482 -0.15 11.21 28.10
C LYS A 482 0.11 12.51 27.36
N ILE A 483 1.21 12.64 26.62
CA ILE A 483 1.49 13.81 25.79
C ILE A 483 0.41 13.96 24.72
N SER A 484 0.00 12.87 24.06
CA SER A 484 -1.07 12.89 23.07
C SER A 484 -2.42 13.27 23.68
N GLN A 485 -2.73 12.77 24.88
CA GLN A 485 -3.94 13.13 25.62
C GLN A 485 -3.92 14.61 26.01
N ASN A 486 -2.83 15.08 26.63
CA ASN A 486 -2.64 16.49 26.99
C ASN A 486 -2.73 17.40 25.77
N ALA A 487 -2.15 17.00 24.63
CA ALA A 487 -2.26 17.74 23.37
C ALA A 487 -3.70 17.81 22.88
N THR A 488 -4.46 16.71 22.96
CA THR A 488 -5.88 16.68 22.58
C THR A 488 -6.71 17.57 23.49
N GLU A 489 -6.44 17.57 24.80
CA GLU A 489 -7.09 18.46 25.76
C GLU A 489 -6.77 19.93 25.51
N MET A 490 -5.51 20.26 25.21
CA MET A 490 -5.12 21.62 24.81
C MET A 490 -5.83 22.08 23.54
N ILE A 491 -5.89 21.24 22.50
CA ILE A 491 -6.62 21.56 21.25
C ILE A 491 -8.09 21.81 21.55
N ARG A 492 -8.70 20.99 22.42
CA ARG A 492 -10.09 21.18 22.85
C ARG A 492 -10.28 22.52 23.58
N GLY A 493 -9.35 22.88 24.47
CA GLY A 493 -9.37 24.16 25.18
C GLY A 493 -9.20 25.38 24.26
N VAL A 494 -8.33 25.27 23.26
CA VAL A 494 -8.15 26.29 22.21
C VAL A 494 -9.43 26.42 21.38
N GLY A 495 -10.05 25.31 20.98
CA GLY A 495 -11.31 25.31 20.24
C GLY A 495 -12.45 26.02 21.02
N GLN A 496 -12.58 25.74 22.32
CA GLN A 496 -13.55 26.42 23.19
C GLN A 496 -13.27 27.93 23.31
N SER A 497 -12.00 28.30 23.42
CA SER A 497 -11.59 29.71 23.49
C SER A 497 -11.88 30.43 22.17
N GLN A 498 -11.61 29.78 21.04
CA GLN A 498 -11.89 30.31 19.70
C GLN A 498 -13.39 30.51 19.50
N GLN A 499 -14.22 29.55 19.92
CA GLN A 499 -15.68 29.67 19.85
C GLN A 499 -16.20 30.86 20.68
N ARG A 500 -15.69 31.03 21.90
CA ARG A 500 -16.03 32.18 22.76
C ARG A 500 -15.58 33.52 22.14
N LEU A 501 -14.45 33.55 21.45
CA LEU A 501 -13.99 34.72 20.70
C LEU A 501 -14.93 35.05 19.55
N THR A 502 -15.34 34.06 18.76
CA THR A 502 -16.32 34.24 17.67
C THR A 502 -17.65 34.77 18.18
N GLU A 503 -18.17 34.25 19.28
CA GLU A 503 -19.40 34.77 19.91
C GLU A 503 -19.26 36.24 20.32
N ARG A 504 -18.12 36.63 20.90
CA ARG A 504 -17.84 38.03 21.26
C ARG A 504 -17.72 38.93 20.04
N VAL A 505 -17.12 38.46 18.95
CA VAL A 505 -17.01 39.21 17.70
C VAL A 505 -18.39 39.41 17.09
N ASN A 506 -19.21 38.35 16.99
CA ASN A 506 -20.58 38.45 16.46
C ASN A 506 -21.42 39.42 17.31
N ALA A 507 -21.27 39.39 18.64
CA ALA A 507 -21.94 40.35 19.52
C ALA A 507 -21.47 41.79 19.27
N MET A 508 -20.18 42.00 18.95
CA MET A 508 -19.66 43.32 18.58
C MET A 508 -20.18 43.77 17.20
N GLU A 509 -20.24 42.88 16.21
CA GLU A 509 -20.82 43.18 14.90
C GLU A 509 -22.29 43.61 15.03
N LEU A 510 -23.08 42.89 15.84
CA LEU A 510 -24.47 43.25 16.09
C LEU A 510 -24.61 44.63 16.76
N ARG A 511 -23.73 44.96 17.71
CA ARG A 511 -23.70 46.29 18.35
C ARG A 511 -23.29 47.38 17.37
N LEU A 512 -22.33 47.11 16.48
CA LEU A 512 -21.93 48.06 15.44
C LEU A 512 -23.07 48.32 14.46
N GLU A 513 -23.84 47.28 14.09
CA GLU A 513 -25.01 47.43 13.23
C GLU A 513 -26.11 48.28 13.90
N GLN A 514 -26.32 48.11 15.20
CA GLN A 514 -27.24 48.96 15.98
C GLN A 514 -26.78 50.41 16.03
N ILE A 515 -25.47 50.65 16.21
CA ILE A 515 -24.90 52.00 16.18
C ILE A 515 -25.09 52.62 14.79
N HIS A 516 -24.83 51.86 13.72
CA HIS A 516 -25.00 52.33 12.34
C HIS A 516 -26.45 52.76 12.07
N LYS A 517 -27.43 51.91 12.43
CA LYS A 517 -28.86 52.26 12.34
C LYS A 517 -29.22 53.49 13.17
N GLY A 518 -28.63 53.62 14.37
CA GLY A 518 -28.81 54.80 15.22
C GLY A 518 -28.31 56.08 14.54
N ILE A 519 -27.15 56.03 13.88
CA ILE A 519 -26.58 57.15 13.12
C ILE A 519 -27.46 57.51 11.91
N ASP A 520 -27.97 56.52 11.18
CA ASP A 520 -28.85 56.76 10.03
C ASP A 520 -30.13 57.49 10.45
N VAL A 521 -30.78 57.04 11.53
CA VAL A 521 -31.96 57.70 12.11
C VAL A 521 -31.63 59.14 12.54
N LEU A 522 -30.47 59.35 13.17
CA LEU A 522 -30.04 60.68 13.59
C LEU A 522 -29.82 61.60 12.39
N THR A 523 -29.29 61.05 11.30
CA THR A 523 -29.09 61.76 10.03
C THR A 523 -30.43 62.13 9.38
N GLU A 524 -31.40 61.22 9.34
CA GLU A 524 -32.77 61.52 8.87
C GLU A 524 -33.43 62.63 9.70
N LEU A 525 -33.30 62.58 11.04
CA LEU A 525 -33.85 63.62 11.91
C LEU A 525 -33.21 64.99 11.68
N ILE A 526 -31.90 65.05 11.40
CA ILE A 526 -31.21 66.29 11.04
C ILE A 526 -31.71 66.83 9.70
N ILE A 527 -31.88 65.97 8.69
CA ILE A 527 -32.43 66.36 7.38
C ILE A 527 -33.84 66.92 7.55
N LYS A 528 -34.70 66.21 8.27
CA LYS A 528 -36.09 66.62 8.52
C LYS A 528 -36.17 67.94 9.30
N ARG A 529 -35.26 68.17 10.26
CA ARG A 529 -35.16 69.44 10.99
C ARG A 529 -34.72 70.59 10.09
N ASN A 530 -33.77 70.36 9.18
CA ASN A 530 -33.34 71.39 8.22
C ASN A 530 -34.47 71.73 7.22
N GLU A 531 -35.28 70.76 6.81
CA GLU A 531 -36.46 71.00 5.98
C GLU A 531 -37.54 71.81 6.71
N THR A 532 -37.79 71.54 8.00
CA THR A 532 -38.74 72.34 8.79
C THR A 532 -38.28 73.78 8.98
N VAL A 533 -36.98 74.00 9.27
CA VAL A 533 -36.41 75.36 9.40
C VAL A 533 -36.42 76.09 8.04
N GLY A 534 -36.20 75.38 6.94
CA GLY A 534 -36.32 75.92 5.58
C GLY A 534 -37.76 76.30 5.18
N ASN A 535 -38.77 75.65 5.77
CA ASN A 535 -40.17 76.00 5.56
C ASN A 535 -40.64 77.12 6.48
N GLU A 536 -40.17 77.20 7.73
CA GLU A 536 -40.46 78.32 8.63
C GLU A 536 -39.92 79.65 8.07
N THR A 537 -38.68 79.65 7.55
CA THR A 537 -38.08 80.83 6.87
C THR A 537 -38.81 81.22 5.57
N LYS A 538 -39.45 80.27 4.86
CA LYS A 538 -40.32 80.56 3.71
C LYS A 538 -41.67 81.14 4.12
N ILE A 539 -42.19 80.81 5.30
CA ILE A 539 -43.44 81.36 5.83
C ILE A 539 -43.21 82.78 6.33
N GLU A 540 -42.11 83.06 7.04
CA GLU A 540 -41.75 84.43 7.45
C GLU A 540 -41.58 85.37 6.25
N ASN A 541 -40.89 84.95 5.19
CA ASN A 541 -40.74 85.76 3.96
C ASN A 541 -42.04 85.98 3.16
N LYS A 542 -43.10 85.21 3.46
CA LYS A 542 -44.42 85.35 2.82
C LYS A 542 -45.37 86.24 3.63
N VAL A 543 -45.11 86.42 4.92
CA VAL A 543 -45.84 87.35 5.80
C VAL A 543 -45.31 88.78 5.69
N GLU A 544 -44.05 88.98 5.28
CA GLU A 544 -43.52 90.32 4.97
C GLU A 544 -43.94 90.89 3.59
N ASN A 545 -44.67 90.12 2.77
CA ASN A 545 -45.07 90.52 1.40
C ASN A 545 -46.60 90.65 1.20
N VAL A 546 -47.39 90.78 2.27
CA VAL A 546 -48.82 91.15 2.26
C VAL A 546 -49.04 92.15 3.38
#